data_AF-G0PF09-F1
#
_entry.id   AF-G0PF09-F1
#
_cell.length_a   1.000
_cell.length_b   1.000
_cell.length_c   1.000
_cell.angle_alpha   90.00
_cell.angle_beta   90.00
_cell.angle_gamma   90.00
#
_symmetry.space_group_name_H-M   'P 1'
#
loop_
_entity.id
_entity.type
_entity.pdbx_description
1 polymer ?
#
loop_
_entity_poly.entity_id
_entity_poly.type
_entity_poly.pdbx_seq_one_letter_code
_entity_poly.pdbx_strand_id
1 'polypeptide(L)'
;MGCGSSSAAEVAPAEIIEPSPSSDVPSDPQFPKSYRPSIISLQIPNEFGDDVSSDALSDRSDAQEENVDYLYATDVTLQWLLERIADKFKKTIPEDPQWIIERLNRPSWDLDYATSSVVRVTFGWDDDDLPRSVVLKTPVAKDQREDEEGKYHYIMFKRECNVYEWTQKFPKLVAPNIIHIKKHSKEGSGVVVMEDVSEKGQEQDPVKGLSLEVVRDLLKQIAYLHSVSLKHTSWSTLVADLPPSYYAHTIGNFDDTMTFFERQDVDHSRFVHIGKYFSDEYLHSTATETTELLEIPKVLVHGEPYASNVFTKMEGKEQRILSLIDWTEGHSGCFAEDVAKIICWNLNAKERVDNTSSLLEGYHFHLARYYDGDCPFTVDIIQRCYEVFVPFAMVSLCGKVMGLNNKTEKEPLIERAKSLIQQVYAMERLNET
;
A
#
# COMPACT_ATOMS: atom_id res chain seq x y z
N MET A 1 -12.21 -24.17 70.64
CA MET A 1 -11.80 -23.46 71.87
C MET A 1 -10.51 -22.70 71.57
N GLY A 2 -10.47 -21.39 71.88
CA GLY A 2 -9.31 -20.46 71.77
C GLY A 2 -9.05 -19.97 70.34
N CYS A 3 -9.61 -18.87 69.81
CA CYS A 3 -9.63 -17.45 70.21
C CYS A 3 -8.24 -16.79 70.25
N GLY A 4 -7.98 -15.95 69.26
CA GLY A 4 -6.83 -15.04 69.17
C GLY A 4 -7.07 -14.04 68.04
N SER A 5 -7.73 -12.94 68.37
CA SER A 5 -8.20 -11.83 67.54
C SER A 5 -7.17 -10.71 67.39
N SER A 6 -7.09 -10.07 66.22
CA SER A 6 -6.74 -8.64 66.03
C SER A 6 -7.09 -8.24 64.59
N SER A 7 -8.27 -7.65 64.37
CA SER A 7 -8.55 -6.20 64.26
C SER A 7 -8.18 -5.62 62.88
N ALA A 8 -9.22 -5.47 62.06
CA ALA A 8 -9.24 -4.62 60.89
C ALA A 8 -9.08 -3.14 61.30
N ALA A 9 -8.26 -2.40 60.56
CA ALA A 9 -8.21 -0.95 60.63
C ALA A 9 -9.03 -0.37 59.47
N GLU A 10 -10.09 0.34 59.82
CA GLU A 10 -10.87 1.21 58.95
C GLU A 10 -9.94 2.29 58.37
N VAL A 11 -9.89 2.37 57.03
CA VAL A 11 -9.30 3.52 56.34
C VAL A 11 -10.44 4.50 56.07
N ALA A 12 -10.39 5.63 56.75
CA ALA A 12 -11.30 6.76 56.55
C ALA A 12 -11.22 7.30 55.11
N PRO A 13 -12.32 7.84 54.56
CA PRO A 13 -12.33 8.40 53.22
C PRO A 13 -11.46 9.66 53.17
N ALA A 14 -10.54 9.73 52.21
CA ALA A 14 -9.79 10.94 51.93
C ALA A 14 -10.74 12.04 51.43
N GLU A 15 -10.70 13.20 52.09
CA GLU A 15 -11.37 14.41 51.65
C GLU A 15 -10.92 14.78 50.24
N ILE A 16 -11.88 14.91 49.32
CA ILE A 16 -11.67 15.50 48.01
C ILE A 16 -11.54 17.00 48.22
N ILE A 17 -10.30 17.49 48.22
CA ILE A 17 -10.01 18.92 48.14
C ILE A 17 -10.22 19.33 46.68
N GLU A 18 -11.31 20.04 46.39
CA GLU A 18 -11.51 20.72 45.11
C GLU A 18 -10.46 21.84 44.95
N PRO A 19 -9.65 21.87 43.89
CA PRO A 19 -8.78 23.00 43.64
C PRO A 19 -9.61 24.20 43.17
N SER A 20 -9.52 25.29 43.92
CA SER A 20 -10.03 26.62 43.52
C SER A 20 -9.30 27.11 42.26
N PRO A 21 -9.97 27.86 41.37
CA PRO A 21 -9.41 28.23 40.08
C PRO A 21 -8.39 29.37 40.25
N SER A 22 -7.10 29.05 40.19
CA SER A 22 -6.06 30.06 40.04
C SER A 22 -6.04 30.56 38.59
N SER A 23 -6.54 31.77 38.41
CA SER A 23 -6.35 32.59 37.22
C SER A 23 -4.87 32.87 37.01
N ASP A 24 -4.26 32.21 36.03
CA ASP A 24 -3.07 32.67 35.30
C ASP A 24 -2.87 31.71 34.10
N VAL A 25 -3.68 31.89 33.07
CA VAL A 25 -3.47 31.27 31.76
C VAL A 25 -2.55 32.20 30.97
N PRO A 26 -1.35 31.75 30.53
CA PRO A 26 -0.57 32.49 29.56
C PRO A 26 -1.38 32.56 28.27
N SER A 27 -1.76 33.78 27.87
CA SER A 27 -2.47 34.05 26.63
C SER A 27 -1.70 33.50 25.43
N ASP A 28 -2.34 32.61 24.67
CA ASP A 28 -1.85 32.14 23.37
C ASP A 28 -1.52 33.33 22.46
N PRO A 29 -0.40 33.28 21.70
CA PRO A 29 -0.10 34.30 20.71
C PRO A 29 -1.22 34.33 19.65
N GLN A 30 -1.88 35.48 19.54
CA GLN A 30 -2.89 35.74 18.52
C GLN A 30 -2.26 35.62 17.14
N PHE A 31 -2.61 34.57 16.39
CA PHE A 31 -2.29 34.48 14.97
C PHE A 31 -3.05 35.59 14.21
N PRO A 32 -2.37 36.40 13.38
CA PRO A 32 -3.06 37.39 12.56
C PRO A 32 -4.03 36.67 11.62
N LYS A 33 -5.31 37.04 11.73
CA LYS A 33 -6.30 36.77 10.69
C LYS A 33 -5.88 37.51 9.41
N SER A 34 -6.01 36.80 8.29
CA SER A 34 -5.76 37.23 6.90
C SER A 34 -4.33 37.61 6.55
N TYR A 35 -3.61 36.64 5.97
CA TYR A 35 -2.64 36.94 4.92
C TYR A 35 -2.93 36.02 3.73
N ARG A 36 -3.56 36.59 2.69
CA ARG A 36 -3.61 36.03 1.33
C ARG A 36 -2.40 36.59 0.60
N PRO A 37 -1.41 35.78 0.20
CA PRO A 37 -0.54 36.16 -0.89
C PRO A 37 -1.27 35.81 -2.20
N SER A 38 -1.61 36.84 -2.97
CA SER A 38 -1.91 36.67 -4.40
C SER A 38 -0.64 36.24 -5.11
N ILE A 39 -0.59 35.03 -5.64
CA ILE A 39 0.52 34.59 -6.49
C ILE A 39 0.26 35.11 -7.91
N ILE A 40 0.62 36.37 -8.12
CA ILE A 40 1.07 36.88 -9.41
C ILE A 40 2.58 37.06 -9.23
N SER A 41 3.34 36.36 -10.08
CA SER A 41 4.78 36.56 -10.32
C SER A 41 5.73 36.21 -9.18
N LEU A 42 6.22 34.96 -9.16
CA LEU A 42 7.55 34.65 -8.62
C LEU A 42 8.46 34.26 -9.78
N GLN A 43 9.09 35.28 -10.37
CA GLN A 43 10.27 35.12 -11.22
C GLN A 43 11.45 34.72 -10.32
N ILE A 44 12.06 33.59 -10.61
CA ILE A 44 13.31 33.15 -9.98
C ILE A 44 14.46 33.92 -10.64
N PRO A 45 15.34 34.60 -9.88
CA PRO A 45 16.54 35.22 -10.44
C PRO A 45 17.54 34.14 -10.88
N ASN A 46 17.95 34.19 -12.15
CA ASN A 46 19.15 33.52 -12.65
C ASN A 46 20.38 34.28 -12.17
N GLU A 47 21.16 33.71 -11.25
CA GLU A 47 22.54 34.14 -10.99
C GLU A 47 23.43 32.92 -10.80
N PHE A 48 24.10 32.49 -11.88
CA PHE A 48 25.46 31.96 -11.91
C PHE A 48 25.97 32.03 -13.37
N GLY A 49 26.77 33.04 -13.70
CA GLY A 49 27.72 33.02 -14.84
C GLY A 49 28.98 32.23 -14.45
N ASP A 50 29.88 31.82 -15.32
CA ASP A 50 30.14 32.14 -16.73
C ASP A 50 30.93 30.98 -17.39
N ASP A 51 30.84 30.94 -18.72
CA ASP A 51 31.84 30.54 -19.74
C ASP A 51 32.42 29.12 -19.80
N VAL A 52 32.12 28.40 -20.91
CA VAL A 52 33.08 28.08 -22.01
C VAL A 52 32.37 27.80 -23.36
N SER A 53 32.57 28.71 -24.33
CA SER A 53 32.79 28.57 -25.80
C SER A 53 32.05 27.54 -26.68
N SER A 54 31.16 28.11 -27.54
CA SER A 54 31.09 28.06 -29.03
C SER A 54 30.95 26.76 -29.85
N ASP A 55 29.98 26.87 -30.78
CA ASP A 55 29.89 26.27 -32.13
C ASP A 55 29.18 24.92 -32.30
N ALA A 56 27.87 24.98 -32.59
CA ALA A 56 27.29 24.32 -33.76
C ALA A 56 25.86 24.83 -34.03
N LEU A 57 25.74 25.78 -34.95
CA LEU A 57 24.49 26.09 -35.64
C LEU A 57 24.08 24.87 -36.50
N SER A 58 22.88 24.36 -36.30
CA SER A 58 22.12 23.78 -37.41
C SER A 58 20.63 24.06 -37.23
N ASP A 59 20.08 24.68 -38.26
CA ASP A 59 18.68 25.01 -38.48
C ASP A 59 17.73 23.87 -38.11
N ARG A 60 16.83 24.13 -37.16
CA ARG A 60 15.51 23.49 -37.12
C ARG A 60 14.46 24.51 -36.72
N SER A 61 13.82 25.05 -37.77
CA SER A 61 12.44 25.52 -37.85
C SER A 61 11.74 25.80 -36.52
N ASP A 62 11.46 27.08 -36.30
CA ASP A 62 10.48 27.60 -35.36
C ASP A 62 9.11 26.90 -35.55
N ALA A 63 8.90 25.82 -34.80
CA ALA A 63 7.57 25.45 -34.35
C ALA A 63 7.39 26.13 -33.01
N GLN A 64 6.42 27.04 -32.92
CA GLN A 64 5.94 27.54 -31.64
C GLN A 64 5.59 26.32 -30.77
N GLU A 65 6.44 25.99 -29.80
CA GLU A 65 6.05 25.13 -28.69
C GLU A 65 4.94 25.88 -27.95
N GLU A 66 3.68 25.53 -28.22
CA GLU A 66 2.59 25.85 -27.31
C GLU A 66 3.04 25.37 -25.92
N ASN A 67 3.03 26.26 -24.93
CA ASN A 67 3.28 25.92 -23.52
C ASN A 67 2.18 24.95 -23.08
N VAL A 68 2.39 23.67 -23.32
CA VAL A 68 1.52 22.60 -22.85
C VAL A 68 1.88 22.35 -21.39
N ASP A 69 1.05 22.87 -20.48
CA ASP A 69 1.22 22.67 -19.04
C ASP A 69 0.87 21.22 -18.66
N TYR A 70 1.90 20.39 -18.56
CA TYR A 70 1.79 19.03 -18.05
C TYR A 70 1.57 19.01 -16.54
N LEU A 71 0.74 18.09 -16.07
CA LEU A 71 0.45 17.88 -14.65
C LEU A 71 1.68 17.28 -13.97
N TYR A 72 2.45 18.11 -13.26
CA TYR A 72 3.51 17.73 -12.30
C TYR A 72 4.32 16.46 -12.67
N ALA A 73 5.28 16.59 -13.59
CA ALA A 73 6.17 15.50 -14.04
C ALA A 73 5.47 14.25 -14.61
N THR A 74 4.21 14.37 -15.03
CA THR A 74 3.48 13.35 -15.83
C THR A 74 3.41 13.77 -17.29
N ASP A 75 3.08 12.83 -18.19
CA ASP A 75 2.79 13.15 -19.61
C ASP A 75 1.31 13.52 -19.84
N VAL A 76 0.60 13.88 -18.78
CA VAL A 76 -0.83 14.15 -18.81
C VAL A 76 -1.05 15.65 -18.69
N THR A 77 -1.81 16.22 -19.61
CA THR A 77 -2.21 17.63 -19.56
C THR A 77 -3.53 17.76 -18.80
N LEU A 78 -3.78 18.95 -18.22
CA LEU A 78 -5.08 19.24 -17.61
C LEU A 78 -6.21 19.08 -18.62
N GLN A 79 -6.05 19.62 -19.83
CA GLN A 79 -7.06 19.53 -20.89
C GLN A 79 -7.43 18.08 -21.21
N TRP A 80 -6.43 17.20 -21.37
CA TRP A 80 -6.68 15.78 -21.61
C TRP A 80 -7.45 15.14 -20.45
N LEU A 81 -7.11 15.49 -19.20
CA LEU A 81 -7.79 14.96 -18.01
C LEU A 81 -9.26 15.41 -17.99
N LEU A 82 -9.53 16.69 -18.22
CA LEU A 82 -10.88 17.25 -18.26
C LEU A 82 -11.72 16.58 -19.35
N GLU A 83 -11.16 16.34 -20.54
CA GLU A 83 -11.84 15.57 -21.60
C GLU A 83 -12.21 14.16 -21.14
N ARG A 84 -11.31 13.44 -20.47
CA ARG A 84 -11.59 12.07 -20.00
C ARG A 84 -12.65 12.05 -18.89
N ILE A 85 -12.68 13.06 -18.02
CA ILE A 85 -13.75 13.23 -17.03
C ILE A 85 -15.07 13.53 -17.77
N ALA A 86 -15.09 14.49 -18.70
CA ALA A 86 -16.26 14.81 -19.51
C ALA A 86 -16.85 13.57 -20.19
N ASP A 87 -16.00 12.77 -20.84
CA ASP A 87 -16.36 11.53 -21.53
C ASP A 87 -16.98 10.51 -20.57
N LYS A 88 -16.36 10.28 -19.41
CA LYS A 88 -16.80 9.30 -18.41
C LYS A 88 -18.16 9.66 -17.82
N PHE A 89 -18.33 10.92 -17.44
CA PHE A 89 -19.52 11.42 -16.75
C PHE A 89 -20.60 11.94 -17.71
N LYS A 90 -20.30 12.02 -19.02
CA LYS A 90 -21.17 12.55 -20.07
C LYS A 90 -21.68 13.96 -19.75
N LYS A 91 -20.78 14.79 -19.22
CA LYS A 91 -21.06 16.16 -18.78
C LYS A 91 -20.09 17.15 -19.44
N THR A 92 -20.56 18.37 -19.61
CA THR A 92 -19.71 19.49 -20.02
C THR A 92 -18.93 19.99 -18.82
N ILE A 93 -17.61 20.09 -18.96
CA ILE A 93 -16.73 20.71 -17.97
C ILE A 93 -16.72 22.23 -18.20
N PRO A 94 -16.67 23.07 -17.14
CA PRO A 94 -16.43 24.51 -17.29
C PRO A 94 -15.18 24.79 -18.15
N GLU A 95 -15.19 25.87 -18.94
CA GLU A 95 -14.05 26.19 -19.83
C GLU A 95 -12.73 26.40 -19.05
N ASP A 96 -12.80 27.08 -17.90
CA ASP A 96 -11.65 27.36 -17.02
C ASP A 96 -11.97 26.97 -15.57
N PRO A 97 -11.97 25.68 -15.21
CA PRO A 97 -12.25 25.28 -13.84
C PRO A 97 -11.08 25.68 -12.92
N GLN A 98 -11.36 26.12 -11.69
CA GLN A 98 -10.31 26.22 -10.68
C GLN A 98 -9.82 24.82 -10.34
N TRP A 99 -8.51 24.67 -10.15
CA TRP A 99 -7.92 23.38 -9.80
C TRP A 99 -6.62 23.55 -9.00
N ILE A 100 -6.26 22.50 -8.27
CA ILE A 100 -4.97 22.35 -7.60
C ILE A 100 -4.45 20.93 -7.83
N ILE A 101 -3.13 20.77 -7.77
CA ILE A 101 -2.45 19.48 -7.89
C ILE A 101 -1.56 19.23 -6.67
N GLU A 102 -1.61 18.01 -6.15
CA GLU A 102 -0.84 17.56 -5.00
C GLU A 102 -0.16 16.23 -5.34
N ARG A 103 1.15 16.11 -5.04
CA ARG A 103 1.85 14.82 -5.15
C ARG A 103 1.54 13.97 -3.92
N LEU A 104 1.05 12.74 -4.14
CA LEU A 104 0.65 11.82 -3.07
C LEU A 104 1.78 10.90 -2.63
N ASN A 105 2.65 10.46 -3.55
CA ASN A 105 3.87 9.73 -3.16
C ASN A 105 4.84 10.71 -2.47
N ARG A 106 4.97 10.58 -1.15
CA ARG A 106 5.62 11.55 -0.26
C ARG A 106 7.13 11.69 -0.54
N PRO A 107 7.73 12.89 -0.40
CA PRO A 107 9.18 13.11 -0.54
C PRO A 107 10.08 12.35 0.45
N SER A 108 9.52 11.71 1.49
CA SER A 108 10.28 10.95 2.48
C SER A 108 10.63 9.53 2.04
N TRP A 109 10.07 9.06 0.93
CA TRP A 109 10.55 7.90 0.20
C TRP A 109 11.53 8.48 -0.80
N ASP A 110 12.78 8.02 -0.79
CA ASP A 110 13.78 8.49 -1.76
C ASP A 110 13.13 8.52 -3.14
N LEU A 111 13.27 9.66 -3.83
CA LEU A 111 12.78 9.84 -5.19
C LEU A 111 13.29 8.72 -6.12
N ASP A 112 14.40 8.09 -5.73
CA ASP A 112 15.06 6.96 -6.38
C ASP A 112 14.26 5.63 -6.30
N TYR A 113 13.23 5.50 -5.45
CA TYR A 113 12.45 4.25 -5.27
C TYR A 113 10.98 4.33 -5.72
N ALA A 114 10.51 5.49 -6.18
CA ALA A 114 9.11 5.64 -6.57
C ALA A 114 8.85 5.02 -7.95
N THR A 115 8.30 3.80 -7.97
CA THR A 115 7.95 3.04 -9.20
C THR A 115 6.89 3.70 -10.08
N SER A 116 6.25 4.78 -9.61
CA SER A 116 5.23 5.54 -10.31
C SER A 116 5.11 6.96 -9.73
N SER A 117 4.68 7.91 -10.55
CA SER A 117 4.22 9.22 -10.10
C SER A 117 2.73 9.15 -9.77
N VAL A 118 2.36 9.54 -8.54
CA VAL A 118 0.96 9.54 -8.07
C VAL A 118 0.57 10.95 -7.64
N VAL A 119 -0.42 11.53 -8.30
CA VAL A 119 -0.88 12.89 -8.06
C VAL A 119 -2.39 12.94 -7.87
N ARG A 120 -2.86 13.78 -6.95
CA ARG A 120 -4.26 14.17 -6.81
C ARG A 120 -4.46 15.47 -7.56
N VAL A 121 -5.53 15.54 -8.34
CA VAL A 121 -6.03 16.80 -8.91
C VAL A 121 -7.39 17.07 -8.29
N THR A 122 -7.53 18.24 -7.68
CA THR A 122 -8.78 18.69 -7.04
C THR A 122 -9.35 19.86 -7.84
N PHE A 123 -10.65 19.84 -8.08
CA PHE A 123 -11.38 20.78 -8.91
C PHE A 123 -12.36 21.62 -8.08
N GLY A 124 -12.51 22.89 -8.44
CA GLY A 124 -13.37 23.87 -7.79
C GLY A 124 -14.69 24.13 -8.51
N TRP A 125 -15.29 23.10 -9.12
CA TRP A 125 -16.63 23.22 -9.71
C TRP A 125 -17.73 22.89 -8.69
N ASP A 126 -18.89 23.52 -8.88
CA ASP A 126 -20.11 23.32 -8.08
C ASP A 126 -21.09 22.35 -8.79
N ASP A 127 -20.61 21.17 -9.19
CA ASP A 127 -21.43 20.10 -9.75
C ASP A 127 -21.21 18.81 -8.94
N ASP A 128 -22.25 18.38 -8.21
CA ASP A 128 -22.19 17.22 -7.32
C ASP A 128 -22.13 15.87 -8.06
N ASP A 129 -22.43 15.82 -9.36
CA ASP A 129 -22.26 14.58 -10.14
C ASP A 129 -20.87 14.48 -10.79
N LEU A 130 -20.05 15.54 -10.71
CA LEU A 130 -18.64 15.51 -11.12
C LEU A 130 -17.75 15.22 -9.90
N PRO A 131 -16.64 14.48 -10.08
CA PRO A 131 -15.72 14.20 -8.97
C PRO A 131 -15.09 15.51 -8.48
N ARG A 132 -14.97 15.73 -7.17
CA ARG A 132 -14.27 16.91 -6.65
C ARG A 132 -12.75 16.74 -6.75
N SER A 133 -12.25 15.52 -6.64
CA SER A 133 -10.88 15.17 -6.98
C SER A 133 -10.77 13.82 -7.68
N VAL A 134 -9.64 13.63 -8.37
CA VAL A 134 -9.24 12.38 -9.00
C VAL A 134 -7.77 12.10 -8.70
N VAL A 135 -7.40 10.83 -8.69
CA VAL A 135 -6.01 10.39 -8.58
C VAL A 135 -5.51 9.93 -9.94
N LEU A 136 -4.34 10.42 -10.34
CA LEU A 136 -3.61 9.98 -11.51
C LEU A 136 -2.35 9.23 -11.07
N LYS A 137 -2.16 8.04 -11.64
CA LYS A 137 -0.91 7.28 -11.52
C LYS A 137 -0.31 7.09 -12.91
N THR A 138 0.95 7.44 -13.08
CA THR A 138 1.73 7.19 -14.29
C THR A 138 2.99 6.39 -13.94
N PRO A 139 3.52 5.56 -14.85
CA PRO A 139 4.87 5.01 -14.68
C PRO A 139 5.88 6.17 -14.57
N VAL A 140 7.03 5.88 -13.96
CA VAL A 140 8.14 6.78 -13.56
C VAL A 140 8.39 7.98 -14.50
N ALA A 141 8.99 9.05 -13.97
CA ALA A 141 9.33 10.27 -14.71
C ALA A 141 9.99 9.98 -16.07
N LYS A 142 9.67 10.81 -17.07
CA LYS A 142 9.95 10.60 -18.50
C LYS A 142 11.43 10.31 -18.81
N ASP A 143 12.33 10.89 -18.03
CA ASP A 143 13.79 10.78 -18.10
C ASP A 143 14.36 9.45 -17.57
N GLN A 144 13.58 8.70 -16.77
CA GLN A 144 14.00 7.43 -16.14
C GLN A 144 13.38 6.20 -16.81
N ARG A 145 12.80 6.33 -18.01
CA ARG A 145 12.02 5.26 -18.66
C ARG A 145 12.80 4.35 -19.60
N GLU A 146 14.00 4.78 -20.01
CA GLU A 146 14.75 4.10 -21.08
C GLU A 146 15.73 3.03 -20.56
N ASP A 147 16.02 3.00 -19.26
CA ASP A 147 16.86 1.98 -18.63
C ASP A 147 16.07 0.71 -18.22
N GLU A 148 16.78 -0.30 -17.72
CA GLU A 148 16.15 -1.57 -17.30
C GLU A 148 15.19 -1.41 -16.12
N GLU A 149 15.40 -0.41 -15.27
CA GLU A 149 14.55 -0.08 -14.12
C GLU A 149 13.23 0.56 -14.58
N GLY A 150 13.29 1.50 -15.52
CA GLY A 150 12.14 2.07 -16.20
C GLY A 150 11.28 1.01 -16.91
N LYS A 151 11.92 0.05 -17.59
CA LYS A 151 11.22 -1.10 -18.21
C LYS A 151 10.53 -1.97 -17.16
N TYR A 152 11.19 -2.27 -16.05
CA TYR A 152 10.62 -3.02 -14.94
C TYR A 152 9.37 -2.31 -14.38
N HIS A 153 9.49 -1.03 -14.04
CA HIS A 153 8.36 -0.24 -13.52
C HIS A 153 7.20 -0.16 -14.50
N TYR A 154 7.47 -0.03 -15.80
CA TYR A 154 6.42 -0.07 -16.82
C TYR A 154 5.70 -1.43 -16.88
N ILE A 155 6.43 -2.56 -16.77
CA ILE A 155 5.83 -3.90 -16.72
C ILE A 155 4.91 -4.02 -15.50
N MET A 156 5.37 -3.57 -14.33
CA MET A 156 4.58 -3.57 -13.10
C MET A 156 3.33 -2.68 -13.22
N PHE A 157 3.47 -1.47 -13.77
CA PHE A 157 2.34 -0.57 -14.04
C PHE A 157 1.32 -1.18 -15.00
N LYS A 158 1.78 -1.82 -16.08
CA LYS A 158 0.90 -2.51 -17.03
C LYS A 158 0.12 -3.65 -16.38
N ARG A 159 0.75 -4.39 -15.45
CA ARG A 159 0.07 -5.39 -14.63
C ARG A 159 -1.03 -4.77 -13.79
N GLU A 160 -0.75 -3.67 -13.09
CA GLU A 160 -1.74 -2.96 -12.31
C GLU A 160 -2.95 -2.53 -13.16
N CYS A 161 -2.70 -1.98 -14.36
CA CYS A 161 -3.77 -1.60 -15.30
C CYS A 161 -4.64 -2.80 -15.69
N ASN A 162 -4.02 -3.96 -15.95
CA ASN A 162 -4.71 -5.20 -16.29
C ASN A 162 -5.59 -5.69 -15.12
N VAL A 163 -5.10 -5.59 -13.89
CA VAL A 163 -5.87 -5.94 -12.69
C VAL A 163 -7.05 -4.99 -12.54
N TYR A 164 -6.84 -3.68 -12.66
CA TYR A 164 -7.93 -2.70 -12.56
C TYR A 164 -9.02 -2.97 -13.61
N GLU A 165 -8.68 -3.19 -14.88
CA GLU A 165 -9.68 -3.54 -15.90
C GLU A 165 -10.53 -4.77 -15.54
N TRP A 166 -9.93 -5.76 -14.87
CA TRP A 166 -10.67 -6.92 -14.39
C TRP A 166 -11.56 -6.58 -13.19
N THR A 167 -11.03 -5.87 -12.19
CA THR A 167 -11.79 -5.51 -10.97
C THR A 167 -13.03 -4.67 -11.29
N GLN A 168 -12.98 -3.80 -12.31
CA GLN A 168 -14.13 -2.98 -12.72
C GLN A 168 -15.32 -3.78 -13.22
N LYS A 169 -15.15 -5.06 -13.58
CA LYS A 169 -16.24 -5.96 -13.96
C LYS A 169 -17.05 -6.44 -12.75
N PHE A 170 -16.54 -6.25 -11.54
CA PHE A 170 -17.12 -6.76 -10.29
C PHE A 170 -17.26 -5.63 -9.26
N PRO A 171 -18.35 -4.84 -9.31
CA PRO A 171 -18.53 -3.63 -8.48
C PRO A 171 -18.53 -3.84 -6.96
N LYS A 172 -18.59 -5.09 -6.50
CA LYS A 172 -18.52 -5.42 -5.06
C LYS A 172 -17.09 -5.63 -4.57
N LEU A 173 -16.11 -5.72 -5.47
CA LEU A 173 -14.70 -5.72 -5.06
C LEU A 173 -14.37 -4.34 -4.50
N VAL A 174 -13.63 -4.32 -3.40
CA VAL A 174 -13.13 -3.11 -2.76
C VAL A 174 -11.93 -2.56 -3.53
N ALA A 175 -12.16 -2.09 -4.75
CA ALA A 175 -11.17 -1.44 -5.59
C ALA A 175 -11.68 -0.05 -5.98
N PRO A 176 -10.79 0.93 -6.25
CA PRO A 176 -11.22 2.26 -6.69
C PRO A 176 -11.98 2.17 -8.02
N ASN A 177 -12.96 3.04 -8.19
CA ASN A 177 -13.60 3.19 -9.49
C ASN A 177 -12.61 3.81 -10.48
N ILE A 178 -12.55 3.25 -11.67
CA ILE A 178 -11.62 3.71 -12.70
C ILE A 178 -12.35 4.59 -13.70
N ILE A 179 -11.82 5.80 -13.87
CA ILE A 179 -12.30 6.79 -14.83
C ILE A 179 -11.71 6.47 -16.20
N HIS A 180 -10.40 6.24 -16.27
CA HIS A 180 -9.70 5.96 -17.52
C HIS A 180 -8.43 5.13 -17.30
N ILE A 181 -8.12 4.25 -18.26
CA ILE A 181 -6.85 3.52 -18.35
C ILE A 181 -6.30 3.73 -19.75
N LYS A 182 -5.04 4.14 -19.82
CA LYS A 182 -4.27 4.20 -21.06
C LYS A 182 -2.99 3.40 -20.90
N LYS A 183 -2.95 2.22 -21.52
CA LYS A 183 -1.74 1.39 -21.65
C LYS A 183 -1.05 1.77 -22.94
N HIS A 184 0.03 2.54 -22.90
CA HIS A 184 0.72 2.97 -24.12
C HIS A 184 1.87 2.02 -24.44
N SER A 185 2.00 1.57 -25.69
CA SER A 185 2.89 0.45 -26.04
C SER A 185 4.27 0.84 -26.60
N LYS A 186 4.57 2.14 -26.82
CA LYS A 186 5.77 2.52 -27.58
C LYS A 186 6.96 3.03 -26.74
N GLU A 187 6.77 3.76 -25.64
CA GLU A 187 7.86 4.53 -25.01
C GLU A 187 7.66 4.72 -23.48
N GLY A 188 7.21 3.68 -22.76
CA GLY A 188 7.08 3.74 -21.30
C GLY A 188 6.01 4.70 -20.75
N SER A 189 5.13 5.25 -21.61
CA SER A 189 4.03 6.09 -21.17
C SER A 189 2.81 5.27 -20.75
N GLY A 190 1.99 5.83 -19.87
CA GLY A 190 0.77 5.20 -19.38
C GLY A 190 0.10 6.05 -18.33
N VAL A 191 -1.20 5.87 -18.14
CA VAL A 191 -1.93 6.55 -17.06
C VAL A 191 -3.13 5.74 -16.62
N VAL A 192 -3.32 5.66 -15.31
CA VAL A 192 -4.59 5.28 -14.70
C VAL A 192 -5.15 6.52 -14.02
N VAL A 193 -6.37 6.91 -14.39
CA VAL A 193 -7.17 7.94 -13.72
C VAL A 193 -8.24 7.22 -12.93
N MET A 194 -8.25 7.42 -11.61
CA MET A 194 -9.14 6.73 -10.69
C MET A 194 -9.81 7.69 -9.73
N GLU A 195 -10.92 7.22 -9.15
CA GLU A 195 -11.59 7.88 -8.03
C GLU A 195 -10.60 8.19 -6.90
N ASP A 196 -10.71 9.39 -6.34
CA ASP A 196 -10.03 9.72 -5.10
C ASP A 196 -10.80 9.15 -3.89
N VAL A 197 -10.36 7.99 -3.41
CA VAL A 197 -10.98 7.30 -2.28
C VAL A 197 -10.87 8.11 -0.98
N SER A 198 -9.90 9.02 -0.87
CA SER A 198 -9.68 9.81 0.35
C SER A 198 -10.79 10.82 0.62
N GLU A 199 -11.64 11.11 -0.37
CA GLU A 199 -12.85 11.92 -0.16
C GLU A 199 -13.87 11.23 0.75
N LYS A 200 -13.83 9.89 0.81
CA LYS A 200 -14.85 9.05 1.47
C LYS A 200 -14.29 8.17 2.57
N GLY A 201 -12.96 8.04 2.66
CA GLY A 201 -12.31 7.17 3.61
C GLY A 201 -10.93 7.65 4.02
N GLN A 202 -10.38 6.96 5.01
CA GLN A 202 -9.09 7.25 5.63
C GLN A 202 -8.08 6.17 5.26
N GLU A 203 -6.95 6.58 4.67
CA GLU A 203 -5.77 5.74 4.48
C GLU A 203 -5.23 5.27 5.84
N GLN A 204 -4.85 4.00 5.96
CA GLN A 204 -4.33 3.46 7.21
C GLN A 204 -2.81 3.65 7.33
N ASP A 205 -2.32 3.72 8.57
CA ASP A 205 -0.92 4.03 8.85
C ASP A 205 -0.04 2.78 8.70
N PRO A 206 0.91 2.74 7.75
CA PRO A 206 1.79 1.59 7.55
C PRO A 206 2.61 1.25 8.80
N VAL A 207 3.04 2.25 9.58
CA VAL A 207 3.86 2.03 10.78
C VAL A 207 3.05 1.35 11.88
N LYS A 208 1.79 1.75 12.06
CA LYS A 208 0.92 1.20 13.11
C LYS A 208 0.31 -0.13 12.71
N GLY A 209 0.15 -0.39 11.41
CA GLY A 209 -0.59 -1.53 10.91
C GLY A 209 -2.10 -1.31 11.00
N LEU A 210 -2.85 -2.39 11.13
CA LEU A 210 -4.31 -2.36 11.18
C LEU A 210 -4.80 -2.89 12.53
N SER A 211 -5.95 -2.38 12.98
CA SER A 211 -6.63 -3.00 14.12
C SER A 211 -7.11 -4.40 13.76
N LEU A 212 -7.24 -5.27 14.77
CA LEU A 212 -7.76 -6.62 14.58
C LEU A 212 -9.14 -6.68 13.92
N GLU A 213 -10.02 -5.70 14.19
CA GLU A 213 -11.32 -5.60 13.52
C GLU A 213 -11.17 -5.32 12.03
N VAL A 214 -10.31 -4.37 11.66
CA VAL A 214 -10.04 -4.03 10.25
C VAL A 214 -9.35 -5.20 9.53
N VAL A 215 -8.47 -5.95 10.20
CA VAL A 215 -7.87 -7.18 9.63
C VAL A 215 -8.92 -8.25 9.35
N ARG A 216 -9.90 -8.45 10.25
CA ARG A 216 -11.00 -9.39 10.02
C ARG A 216 -11.84 -8.98 8.80
N ASP A 217 -12.17 -7.70 8.68
CA ASP A 217 -12.92 -7.22 7.51
C ASP A 217 -12.08 -7.29 6.23
N LEU A 218 -10.77 -7.01 6.28
CA LEU A 218 -9.86 -7.16 5.13
C LEU A 218 -9.76 -8.61 4.66
N LEU A 219 -9.60 -9.58 5.57
CA LEU A 219 -9.61 -11.00 5.22
C LEU A 219 -10.93 -11.43 4.58
N LYS A 220 -12.06 -10.88 5.06
CA LYS A 220 -13.37 -11.10 4.43
C LYS A 220 -13.43 -10.50 3.02
N GLN A 221 -12.92 -9.30 2.79
CA GLN A 221 -12.89 -8.70 1.45
C GLN A 221 -11.96 -9.47 0.50
N ILE A 222 -10.80 -9.93 0.98
CA ILE A 222 -9.90 -10.79 0.21
C ILE A 222 -10.51 -12.16 -0.07
N ALA A 223 -11.23 -12.76 0.88
CA ALA A 223 -12.00 -13.98 0.62
C ALA A 223 -13.04 -13.76 -0.50
N TYR A 224 -13.67 -12.59 -0.55
CA TYR A 224 -14.56 -12.23 -1.65
C TYR A 224 -13.80 -12.13 -2.99
N LEU A 225 -12.66 -11.41 -3.04
CA LEU A 225 -11.78 -11.34 -4.21
C LEU A 225 -11.39 -12.72 -4.73
N HIS A 226 -10.85 -13.56 -3.85
CA HIS A 226 -10.42 -14.91 -4.19
C HIS A 226 -11.58 -15.75 -4.70
N SER A 227 -12.76 -15.70 -4.05
CA SER A 227 -13.95 -16.41 -4.52
C SER A 227 -14.40 -15.98 -5.93
N VAL A 228 -14.37 -14.68 -6.24
CA VAL A 228 -14.73 -14.13 -7.55
C VAL A 228 -13.72 -14.59 -8.60
N SER A 229 -12.42 -14.55 -8.26
CA SER A 229 -11.34 -14.98 -9.15
C SER A 229 -11.42 -16.47 -9.51
N LEU A 230 -11.83 -17.33 -8.57
CA LEU A 230 -12.06 -18.76 -8.81
C LEU A 230 -13.24 -19.00 -9.76
N LYS A 231 -14.29 -18.20 -9.63
CA LYS A 231 -15.47 -18.28 -10.49
C LYS A 231 -15.23 -17.70 -11.89
N HIS A 232 -14.37 -16.70 -12.00
CA HIS A 232 -14.19 -15.91 -13.21
C HIS A 232 -12.73 -15.82 -13.63
N THR A 233 -12.20 -16.90 -14.17
CA THR A 233 -10.78 -17.10 -14.51
C THR A 233 -10.23 -16.22 -15.63
N SER A 234 -11.03 -15.32 -16.23
CA SER A 234 -10.57 -14.40 -17.30
C SER A 234 -9.39 -13.49 -16.91
N TRP A 235 -9.11 -13.34 -15.60
CA TRP A 235 -7.92 -12.63 -15.12
C TRP A 235 -6.63 -13.38 -15.43
N SER A 236 -6.62 -14.72 -15.50
CA SER A 236 -5.37 -15.49 -15.63
C SER A 236 -4.67 -15.32 -16.98
N THR A 237 -5.43 -14.94 -18.02
CA THR A 237 -4.87 -14.57 -19.33
C THR A 237 -4.55 -13.08 -19.46
N LEU A 238 -5.08 -12.26 -18.55
CA LEU A 238 -4.95 -10.80 -18.57
C LEU A 238 -3.80 -10.33 -17.68
N VAL A 239 -3.61 -10.97 -16.53
CA VAL A 239 -2.63 -10.63 -15.51
C VAL A 239 -1.48 -11.63 -15.60
N ALA A 240 -0.32 -11.14 -16.01
CA ALA A 240 0.90 -11.95 -16.09
C ALA A 240 1.49 -12.17 -14.70
N ASP A 241 2.24 -13.27 -14.55
CA ASP A 241 3.01 -13.57 -13.35
C ASP A 241 4.01 -12.44 -13.01
N LEU A 242 4.48 -12.43 -11.76
CA LEU A 242 5.54 -11.52 -11.35
C LEU A 242 6.87 -11.89 -12.04
N PRO A 243 7.64 -10.90 -12.54
CA PRO A 243 8.90 -11.18 -13.20
C PRO A 243 9.92 -11.71 -12.17
N PRO A 244 10.90 -12.54 -12.55
CA PRO A 244 11.94 -12.98 -11.62
C PRO A 244 12.65 -11.83 -10.89
N SER A 245 12.85 -10.69 -11.56
CA SER A 245 13.46 -9.49 -10.97
C SER A 245 12.67 -8.90 -9.80
N TYR A 246 11.37 -9.17 -9.70
CA TYR A 246 10.58 -8.78 -8.53
C TYR A 246 11.12 -9.44 -7.26
N TYR A 247 11.34 -10.77 -7.29
CA TYR A 247 11.78 -11.50 -6.09
C TYR A 247 13.19 -11.08 -5.67
N ALA A 248 14.08 -10.82 -6.63
CA ALA A 248 15.40 -10.25 -6.35
C ALA A 248 15.30 -8.86 -5.67
N HIS A 249 14.39 -7.99 -6.16
CA HIS A 249 14.14 -6.70 -5.54
C HIS A 249 13.53 -6.81 -4.13
N THR A 250 12.60 -7.76 -3.91
CA THR A 250 11.97 -8.00 -2.61
C THR A 250 12.97 -8.41 -1.53
N ILE A 251 13.98 -9.21 -1.89
CA ILE A 251 15.04 -9.65 -0.98
C ILE A 251 15.97 -8.48 -0.64
N GLY A 252 16.26 -7.64 -1.64
CA GLY A 252 17.24 -6.57 -1.52
C GLY A 252 18.63 -7.13 -1.18
N ASN A 253 19.39 -6.39 -0.37
CA ASN A 253 20.66 -6.87 0.14
C ASN A 253 20.47 -7.61 1.48
N PHE A 254 20.61 -8.94 1.45
CA PHE A 254 20.46 -9.79 2.64
C PHE A 254 21.47 -9.44 3.73
N ASP A 255 22.73 -9.17 3.39
CA ASP A 255 23.77 -8.87 4.38
C ASP A 255 23.48 -7.54 5.09
N ASP A 256 22.99 -6.54 4.35
CA ASP A 256 22.56 -5.26 4.94
C ASP A 256 21.33 -5.43 5.83
N THR A 257 20.37 -6.27 5.40
CA THR A 257 19.16 -6.59 6.18
C THR A 257 19.53 -7.28 7.49
N MET A 258 20.36 -8.32 7.43
CA MET A 258 20.87 -9.04 8.60
C MET A 258 21.60 -8.08 9.55
N THR A 259 22.56 -7.32 9.03
CA THR A 259 23.34 -6.34 9.81
C THR A 259 22.44 -5.30 10.47
N PHE A 260 21.41 -4.82 9.78
CA PHE A 260 20.45 -3.88 10.33
C PHE A 260 19.73 -4.47 11.54
N PHE A 261 19.13 -5.66 11.39
CA PHE A 261 18.36 -6.28 12.47
C PHE A 261 19.21 -6.77 13.64
N GLU A 262 20.48 -7.13 13.42
CA GLU A 262 21.44 -7.38 14.50
C GLU A 262 21.65 -6.15 15.38
N ARG A 263 21.75 -4.96 14.76
CA ARG A 263 21.81 -3.69 15.50
C ARG A 263 20.50 -3.36 16.22
N GLN A 264 19.42 -4.04 15.90
CA GLN A 264 18.11 -3.97 16.57
C GLN A 264 17.89 -5.15 17.52
N ASP A 265 18.96 -5.76 18.05
CA ASP A 265 18.92 -6.87 19.03
C ASP A 265 18.34 -8.20 18.52
N VAL A 266 18.41 -8.46 17.21
CA VAL A 266 18.14 -9.80 16.66
C VAL A 266 19.42 -10.64 16.68
N ASP A 267 19.37 -11.82 17.30
CA ASP A 267 20.52 -12.73 17.37
C ASP A 267 20.92 -13.23 15.96
N HIS A 268 22.20 -13.08 15.61
CA HIS A 268 22.80 -13.51 14.34
C HIS A 268 22.48 -14.97 13.99
N SER A 269 22.47 -15.86 14.99
CA SER A 269 22.19 -17.29 14.80
C SER A 269 20.80 -17.54 14.22
N ARG A 270 19.84 -16.63 14.41
CA ARG A 270 18.51 -16.72 13.79
C ARG A 270 18.63 -16.58 12.28
N PHE A 271 19.33 -15.55 11.80
CA PHE A 271 19.58 -15.32 10.38
C PHE A 271 20.33 -16.47 9.73
N VAL A 272 21.27 -17.10 10.44
CA VAL A 272 21.95 -18.32 9.94
C VAL A 272 20.95 -19.45 9.65
N HIS A 273 19.92 -19.64 10.46
CA HIS A 273 18.91 -20.69 10.25
C HIS A 273 17.87 -20.32 9.20
N ILE A 274 17.42 -19.06 9.19
CA ILE A 274 16.34 -18.61 8.28
C ILE A 274 16.86 -18.06 6.95
N GLY A 275 18.19 -17.96 6.76
CA GLY A 275 18.82 -17.33 5.60
C GLY A 275 18.40 -17.93 4.26
N LYS A 276 18.07 -19.22 4.22
CA LYS A 276 17.56 -19.91 3.01
C LYS A 276 16.30 -19.25 2.41
N TYR A 277 15.48 -18.59 3.26
CA TYR A 277 14.27 -17.90 2.80
C TYR A 277 14.58 -16.58 2.10
N PHE A 278 15.75 -15.99 2.33
CA PHE A 278 16.23 -14.80 1.64
C PHE A 278 16.91 -15.18 0.31
N SER A 279 16.21 -15.96 -0.52
CA SER A 279 16.65 -16.34 -1.87
C SER A 279 15.53 -16.14 -2.88
N ASP A 280 15.92 -15.72 -4.08
CA ASP A 280 15.00 -15.47 -5.19
C ASP A 280 14.32 -16.77 -5.63
N GLU A 281 15.07 -17.87 -5.62
CA GLU A 281 14.56 -19.23 -5.82
C GLU A 281 13.45 -19.59 -4.82
N TYR A 282 13.65 -19.35 -3.52
CA TYR A 282 12.63 -19.66 -2.51
C TYR A 282 11.36 -18.83 -2.72
N LEU A 283 11.49 -17.51 -2.88
CA LEU A 283 10.32 -16.66 -3.06
C LEU A 283 9.58 -16.99 -4.37
N HIS A 284 10.33 -17.18 -5.46
CA HIS A 284 9.76 -17.52 -6.76
C HIS A 284 8.98 -18.83 -6.70
N SER A 285 9.63 -19.92 -6.25
CA SER A 285 8.99 -21.25 -6.15
C SER A 285 7.80 -21.24 -5.20
N THR A 286 7.90 -20.56 -4.06
CA THR A 286 6.78 -20.43 -3.11
C THR A 286 5.58 -19.76 -3.78
N ALA A 287 5.79 -18.68 -4.53
CA ALA A 287 4.71 -17.95 -5.20
C ALA A 287 4.11 -18.73 -6.40
N THR A 288 4.93 -19.43 -7.19
CA THR A 288 4.50 -20.02 -8.48
C THR A 288 4.12 -21.50 -8.41
N GLU A 289 4.75 -22.28 -7.52
CA GLU A 289 4.65 -23.75 -7.49
C GLU A 289 3.77 -24.27 -6.36
N THR A 290 3.56 -23.52 -5.27
CA THR A 290 2.81 -23.99 -4.08
C THR A 290 1.43 -24.55 -4.43
N THR A 291 0.72 -23.92 -5.37
CA THR A 291 -0.62 -24.36 -5.77
C THR A 291 -0.60 -25.72 -6.47
N GLU A 292 0.44 -26.00 -7.25
CA GLU A 292 0.62 -27.28 -7.93
C GLU A 292 1.02 -28.37 -6.94
N LEU A 293 1.96 -28.05 -6.03
CA LEU A 293 2.43 -28.97 -4.98
C LEU A 293 1.32 -29.37 -4.00
N LEU A 294 0.37 -28.48 -3.73
CA LEU A 294 -0.74 -28.72 -2.81
C LEU A 294 -2.06 -29.05 -3.53
N GLU A 295 -2.03 -29.22 -4.85
CA GLU A 295 -3.18 -29.56 -5.69
C GLU A 295 -4.40 -28.63 -5.49
N ILE A 296 -4.14 -27.33 -5.31
CA ILE A 296 -5.17 -26.31 -5.05
C ILE A 296 -5.24 -25.30 -6.20
N PRO A 297 -6.42 -24.69 -6.46
CA PRO A 297 -6.55 -23.74 -7.56
C PRO A 297 -5.83 -22.41 -7.27
N LYS A 298 -5.25 -21.82 -8.33
CA LYS A 298 -4.72 -20.45 -8.31
C LYS A 298 -5.87 -19.42 -8.19
N VAL A 299 -5.58 -18.30 -7.54
CA VAL A 299 -6.47 -17.15 -7.41
C VAL A 299 -5.77 -15.89 -7.94
N LEU A 300 -6.55 -14.83 -8.15
CA LEU A 300 -5.97 -13.50 -8.31
C LEU A 300 -5.56 -13.01 -6.93
N VAL A 301 -4.25 -12.98 -6.69
CA VAL A 301 -3.61 -12.46 -5.47
C VAL A 301 -3.47 -10.95 -5.60
N HIS A 302 -3.74 -10.20 -4.53
CA HIS A 302 -3.48 -8.76 -4.45
C HIS A 302 -1.97 -8.46 -4.37
N GLY A 303 -1.24 -9.21 -3.56
CA GLY A 303 0.21 -9.16 -3.42
C GLY A 303 0.67 -8.15 -2.37
N GLU A 304 0.01 -6.98 -2.28
CA GLU A 304 0.40 -5.90 -1.37
C GLU A 304 -0.70 -5.41 -0.38
N PRO A 305 -1.35 -6.30 0.42
CA PRO A 305 -2.44 -5.92 1.32
C PRO A 305 -1.93 -5.28 2.63
N TYR A 306 -1.06 -4.28 2.50
CA TYR A 306 -0.46 -3.54 3.61
C TYR A 306 -1.31 -2.32 4.01
N ALA A 307 -1.21 -1.86 5.26
CA ALA A 307 -2.04 -0.78 5.78
C ALA A 307 -2.03 0.51 4.93
N SER A 308 -0.90 0.90 4.33
CA SER A 308 -0.85 2.07 3.43
C SER A 308 -1.74 1.94 2.18
N ASN A 309 -2.08 0.70 1.81
CA ASN A 309 -2.88 0.41 0.62
C ASN A 309 -4.36 0.19 0.98
N VAL A 310 -4.71 0.37 2.25
CA VAL A 310 -6.06 0.12 2.78
C VAL A 310 -6.72 1.45 3.14
N PHE A 311 -7.89 1.70 2.57
CA PHE A 311 -8.78 2.78 2.95
C PHE A 311 -9.94 2.23 3.76
N THR A 312 -10.27 2.90 4.86
CA THR A 312 -11.41 2.54 5.70
C THR A 312 -12.39 3.69 5.84
N LYS A 313 -13.62 3.38 6.21
CA LYS A 313 -14.62 4.36 6.64
C LYS A 313 -15.34 3.87 7.88
N MET A 314 -15.89 4.81 8.64
CA MET A 314 -16.77 4.47 9.75
C MET A 314 -18.18 4.17 9.22
N GLU A 315 -18.68 2.97 9.52
CA GLU A 315 -20.06 2.57 9.33
C GLU A 315 -20.72 2.46 10.71
N GLY A 316 -21.33 3.56 11.16
CA GLY A 316 -21.81 3.67 12.54
C GLY A 316 -20.65 3.68 13.54
N LYS A 317 -20.50 2.59 14.30
CA LYS A 317 -19.40 2.42 15.28
C LYS A 317 -18.28 1.51 14.78
N GLU A 318 -18.45 0.88 13.63
CA GLU A 318 -17.52 -0.11 13.09
C GLU A 318 -16.66 0.52 12.01
N GLN A 319 -15.36 0.21 12.01
CA GLN A 319 -14.45 0.61 10.95
C GLN A 319 -14.45 -0.49 9.88
N ARG A 320 -14.77 -0.14 8.63
CA ARG A 320 -14.92 -1.09 7.52
C ARG A 320 -14.03 -0.71 6.34
N ILE A 321 -13.57 -1.72 5.61
CA ILE A 321 -12.80 -1.53 4.38
C ILE A 321 -13.68 -0.82 3.35
N LEU A 322 -13.17 0.31 2.86
CA LEU A 322 -13.77 1.05 1.77
C LEU A 322 -13.14 0.67 0.43
N SER A 323 -11.81 0.61 0.38
CA SER A 323 -11.07 0.31 -0.83
C SER A 323 -9.70 -0.26 -0.51
N LEU A 324 -9.20 -1.06 -1.43
CA LEU A 324 -7.86 -1.62 -1.49
C LEU A 324 -7.21 -1.15 -2.79
N ILE A 325 -6.08 -0.47 -2.67
CA ILE A 325 -5.36 0.15 -3.78
C ILE A 325 -3.99 -0.51 -3.99
N ASP A 326 -3.26 -0.04 -5.00
CA ASP A 326 -1.90 -0.48 -5.32
C ASP A 326 -1.81 -1.97 -5.70
N TRP A 327 -2.39 -2.27 -6.86
CA TRP A 327 -2.43 -3.61 -7.43
C TRP A 327 -1.20 -3.93 -8.29
N THR A 328 -0.09 -3.22 -8.04
CA THR A 328 1.17 -3.34 -8.79
C THR A 328 1.73 -4.77 -8.75
N GLU A 329 1.50 -5.47 -7.64
CA GLU A 329 1.91 -6.86 -7.40
C GLU A 329 0.78 -7.88 -7.63
N GLY A 330 -0.39 -7.46 -8.14
CA GLY A 330 -1.52 -8.36 -8.29
C GLY A 330 -1.28 -9.40 -9.37
N HIS A 331 -1.29 -10.70 -9.04
CA HIS A 331 -0.80 -11.78 -9.92
C HIS A 331 -1.55 -13.11 -9.74
N SER A 332 -1.21 -14.10 -10.57
CA SER A 332 -1.71 -15.47 -10.46
C SER A 332 -0.93 -16.24 -9.41
N GLY A 333 -1.57 -16.65 -8.32
CA GLY A 333 -0.83 -17.29 -7.23
C GLY A 333 -1.68 -18.02 -6.21
N CYS A 334 -1.03 -18.35 -5.09
CA CYS A 334 -1.69 -18.96 -3.95
C CYS A 334 -2.36 -17.89 -3.08
N PHE A 335 -3.62 -18.13 -2.69
CA PHE A 335 -4.37 -17.22 -1.82
C PHE A 335 -3.66 -16.94 -0.49
N ALA A 336 -2.81 -17.86 -0.04
CA ALA A 336 -2.14 -17.77 1.24
C ALA A 336 -1.09 -16.67 1.28
N GLU A 337 -0.62 -16.17 0.14
CA GLU A 337 0.24 -15.00 0.09
C GLU A 337 -0.45 -13.79 0.71
N ASP A 338 -1.65 -13.44 0.22
CA ASP A 338 -2.42 -12.33 0.77
C ASP A 338 -2.80 -12.57 2.23
N VAL A 339 -3.24 -13.79 2.58
CA VAL A 339 -3.65 -14.10 3.96
C VAL A 339 -2.47 -13.97 4.92
N ALA A 340 -1.31 -14.52 4.57
CA ALA A 340 -0.10 -14.42 5.37
C ALA A 340 0.37 -12.98 5.49
N LYS A 341 0.45 -12.24 4.38
CA LYS A 341 0.84 -10.82 4.38
C LYS A 341 -0.13 -9.95 5.18
N ILE A 342 -1.44 -10.16 5.08
CA ILE A 342 -2.43 -9.42 5.87
C ILE A 342 -2.18 -9.59 7.37
N ILE A 343 -2.03 -10.82 7.83
CA ILE A 343 -1.85 -11.12 9.26
C ILE A 343 -0.47 -10.65 9.73
N CYS A 344 0.59 -11.00 9.00
CA CYS A 344 1.98 -10.73 9.37
C CYS A 344 2.34 -9.25 9.29
N TRP A 345 1.91 -8.54 8.24
CA TRP A 345 2.30 -7.16 8.03
C TRP A 345 1.46 -6.15 8.79
N ASN A 346 0.28 -6.50 9.29
CA ASN A 346 -0.63 -5.52 9.90
C ASN A 346 -0.82 -5.71 11.41
N LEU A 347 -0.70 -6.93 11.94
CA LEU A 347 -0.88 -7.20 13.37
C LEU A 347 0.45 -7.23 14.11
N ASN A 348 0.42 -6.86 15.40
CA ASN A 348 1.56 -7.07 16.28
C ASN A 348 1.71 -8.54 16.71
N ALA A 349 2.84 -8.88 17.33
CA ALA A 349 3.17 -10.26 17.71
C ALA A 349 2.10 -10.91 18.59
N LYS A 350 1.61 -10.19 19.61
CA LYS A 350 0.60 -10.69 20.54
C LYS A 350 -0.72 -10.97 19.82
N GLU A 351 -1.17 -10.04 18.99
CA GLU A 351 -2.40 -10.21 18.22
C GLU A 351 -2.32 -11.42 17.28
N ARG A 352 -1.17 -11.64 16.61
CA ARG A 352 -0.99 -12.83 15.76
C ARG A 352 -1.08 -14.12 16.57
N VAL A 353 -0.35 -14.21 17.69
CA VAL A 353 -0.36 -15.41 18.55
C VAL A 353 -1.78 -15.70 19.05
N ASP A 354 -2.50 -14.67 19.49
CA ASP A 354 -3.82 -14.84 20.11
C ASP A 354 -4.94 -15.11 19.08
N ASN A 355 -4.77 -14.73 17.81
CA ASN A 355 -5.89 -14.68 16.86
C ASN A 355 -5.71 -15.47 15.55
N THR A 356 -4.50 -15.90 15.18
CA THR A 356 -4.23 -16.50 13.84
C THR A 356 -5.22 -17.60 13.48
N SER A 357 -5.45 -18.59 14.35
CA SER A 357 -6.39 -19.69 14.06
C SER A 357 -7.81 -19.17 13.76
N SER A 358 -8.32 -18.24 14.60
CA SER A 358 -9.64 -17.64 14.39
C SER A 358 -9.74 -16.82 13.10
N LEU A 359 -8.64 -16.18 12.68
CA LEU A 359 -8.57 -15.38 11.47
C LEU A 359 -8.59 -16.28 10.22
N LEU A 360 -7.87 -17.40 10.25
CA LEU A 360 -7.84 -18.38 9.17
C LEU A 360 -9.19 -19.10 9.02
N GLU A 361 -9.82 -19.48 10.13
CA GLU A 361 -11.19 -20.02 10.13
C GLU A 361 -12.20 -19.00 9.59
N GLY A 362 -12.07 -17.72 9.98
CA GLY A 362 -12.92 -16.64 9.49
C GLY A 362 -12.77 -16.42 7.98
N TYR A 363 -11.52 -16.41 7.48
CA TYR A 363 -11.23 -16.35 6.05
C TYR A 363 -11.87 -17.52 5.30
N HIS A 364 -11.67 -18.76 5.78
CA HIS A 364 -12.29 -19.96 5.20
C HIS A 364 -13.82 -19.84 5.15
N PHE A 365 -14.45 -19.46 6.27
CA PHE A 365 -15.90 -19.30 6.37
C PHE A 365 -16.43 -18.33 5.32
N HIS A 366 -15.79 -17.18 5.15
CA HIS A 366 -16.17 -16.20 4.15
C HIS A 366 -15.94 -16.70 2.73
N LEU A 367 -14.79 -17.33 2.47
CA LEU A 367 -14.46 -17.88 1.16
C LEU A 367 -15.49 -18.92 0.71
N ALA A 368 -15.81 -19.88 1.58
CA ALA A 368 -16.81 -20.91 1.31
C ALA A 368 -18.20 -20.30 1.08
N ARG A 369 -18.58 -19.31 1.89
CA ARG A 369 -19.85 -18.59 1.74
C ARG A 369 -19.95 -17.84 0.41
N TYR A 370 -18.88 -17.18 -0.03
CA TYR A 370 -18.89 -16.43 -1.28
C TYR A 370 -18.71 -17.31 -2.52
N TYR A 371 -18.04 -18.45 -2.38
CA TYR A 371 -17.90 -19.42 -3.45
C TYR A 371 -19.23 -20.09 -3.80
N ASP A 372 -20.19 -20.19 -2.87
CA ASP A 372 -21.56 -20.65 -3.15
C ASP A 372 -21.58 -22.02 -3.88
N GLY A 373 -20.74 -22.94 -3.38
CA GLY A 373 -20.48 -24.27 -3.93
C GLY A 373 -19.51 -25.04 -3.02
N ASP A 374 -19.04 -26.21 -3.47
CA ASP A 374 -18.04 -26.98 -2.72
C ASP A 374 -16.70 -26.23 -2.72
N CYS A 375 -16.41 -25.54 -1.62
CA CYS A 375 -15.18 -24.77 -1.45
C CYS A 375 -13.97 -25.69 -1.67
N PRO A 376 -13.05 -25.37 -2.60
CA PRO A 376 -11.93 -26.25 -2.91
C PRO A 376 -10.85 -26.25 -1.82
N PHE A 377 -11.02 -25.45 -0.76
CA PHE A 377 -10.07 -25.34 0.34
C PHE A 377 -10.75 -25.77 1.64
N THR A 378 -10.08 -26.63 2.39
CA THR A 378 -10.41 -26.93 3.79
C THR A 378 -9.67 -25.97 4.72
N VAL A 379 -10.09 -25.90 5.99
CA VAL A 379 -9.36 -25.15 7.02
C VAL A 379 -7.91 -25.66 7.16
N ASP A 380 -7.69 -26.97 7.09
CA ASP A 380 -6.36 -27.57 7.18
C ASP A 380 -5.45 -27.14 6.00
N ILE A 381 -6.00 -27.07 4.78
CA ILE A 381 -5.28 -26.55 3.62
C ILE A 381 -4.93 -25.07 3.82
N ILE A 382 -5.87 -24.27 4.34
CA ILE A 382 -5.63 -22.84 4.63
C ILE A 382 -4.52 -22.67 5.67
N GLN A 383 -4.56 -23.45 6.75
CA GLN A 383 -3.52 -23.43 7.78
C GLN A 383 -2.15 -23.80 7.20
N ARG A 384 -2.07 -24.90 6.45
CA ARG A 384 -0.81 -25.36 5.83
C ARG A 384 -0.26 -24.35 4.84
N CYS A 385 -1.10 -23.78 3.97
CA CYS A 385 -0.66 -22.78 3.01
C CYS A 385 -0.22 -21.49 3.72
N TYR A 386 -0.93 -21.06 4.76
CA TYR A 386 -0.52 -19.91 5.56
C TYR A 386 0.88 -20.11 6.13
N GLU A 387 1.16 -21.25 6.75
CA GLU A 387 2.47 -21.58 7.32
C GLU A 387 3.61 -21.54 6.28
N VAL A 388 3.35 -22.05 5.07
CA VAL A 388 4.30 -21.99 3.93
C VAL A 388 4.62 -20.54 3.54
N PHE A 389 3.66 -19.62 3.63
CA PHE A 389 3.82 -18.22 3.25
C PHE A 389 4.26 -17.29 4.41
N VAL A 390 4.32 -17.75 5.66
CA VAL A 390 4.83 -16.94 6.78
C VAL A 390 6.29 -16.49 6.55
N PRO A 391 7.24 -17.35 6.11
CA PRO A 391 8.59 -16.90 5.78
C PRO A 391 8.63 -15.92 4.60
N PHE A 392 7.79 -16.11 3.58
CA PHE A 392 7.65 -15.14 2.49
C PHE A 392 7.21 -13.76 3.03
N ALA A 393 6.18 -13.73 3.88
CA ALA A 393 5.69 -12.50 4.50
C ALA A 393 6.73 -11.84 5.40
N MET A 394 7.58 -12.63 6.07
CA MET A 394 8.71 -12.13 6.87
C MET A 394 9.77 -11.45 5.98
N VAL A 395 10.26 -12.12 4.93
CA VAL A 395 11.32 -11.59 4.04
C VAL A 395 10.87 -10.27 3.42
N SER A 396 9.65 -10.24 2.88
CA SER A 396 9.07 -9.05 2.28
C SER A 396 8.83 -7.91 3.29
N LEU A 397 8.44 -8.19 4.54
CA LEU A 397 8.33 -7.16 5.58
C LEU A 397 9.70 -6.59 5.98
N CYS A 398 10.73 -7.44 6.06
CA CYS A 398 12.10 -7.00 6.29
C CYS A 398 12.55 -6.03 5.19
N GLY A 399 12.29 -6.35 3.92
CA GLY A 399 12.55 -5.43 2.79
C GLY A 399 11.84 -4.08 2.96
N LYS A 400 10.58 -4.06 3.39
CA LYS A 400 9.83 -2.83 3.68
C LYS A 400 10.45 -2.00 4.81
N VAL A 401 10.96 -2.64 5.86
CA VAL A 401 11.67 -1.96 6.95
C VAL A 401 12.92 -1.28 6.43
N MET A 402 13.69 -1.98 5.60
CA MET A 402 14.92 -1.47 4.99
C MET A 402 14.67 -0.29 4.05
N GLY A 403 13.56 -0.32 3.29
CA GLY A 403 13.18 0.76 2.36
C GLY A 403 12.67 2.05 3.03
N LEU A 404 12.38 2.03 4.34
CA LEU A 404 11.99 3.24 5.05
C LEU A 404 13.26 3.95 5.53
N ASN A 405 13.74 4.95 4.79
CA ASN A 405 14.74 5.91 5.27
C ASN A 405 14.06 7.07 6.04
N ASN A 406 14.69 7.62 7.09
CA ASN A 406 14.30 8.87 7.78
C ASN A 406 12.93 9.09 8.48
N LYS A 407 12.04 8.09 8.65
CA LYS A 407 10.93 8.24 9.62
C LYS A 407 11.40 8.12 11.08
N THR A 408 11.08 9.10 11.92
CA THR A 408 11.34 9.12 13.37
C THR A 408 10.48 8.12 14.17
N GLU A 409 9.45 7.54 13.55
CA GLU A 409 8.51 6.60 14.16
C GLU A 409 8.51 5.25 13.40
N LYS A 410 9.62 4.53 13.31
CA LYS A 410 9.64 3.19 12.65
C LYS A 410 9.58 2.02 13.63
N GLU A 411 9.72 2.30 14.92
CA GLU A 411 9.87 1.28 15.96
C GLU A 411 8.78 0.19 15.92
N PRO A 412 7.48 0.52 15.80
CA PRO A 412 6.44 -0.52 15.76
C PRO A 412 6.55 -1.45 14.55
N LEU A 413 7.09 -0.97 13.43
CA LEU A 413 7.30 -1.79 12.24
C LEU A 413 8.57 -2.66 12.36
N ILE A 414 9.65 -2.11 12.93
CA ILE A 414 10.86 -2.88 13.26
C ILE A 414 10.51 -4.02 14.23
N GLU A 415 9.78 -3.73 15.30
CA GLU A 415 9.34 -4.74 16.27
C GLU A 415 8.44 -5.82 15.64
N ARG A 416 7.55 -5.45 14.71
CA ARG A 416 6.79 -6.43 13.93
C ARG A 416 7.69 -7.35 13.12
N ALA A 417 8.68 -6.81 12.41
CA ALA A 417 9.63 -7.63 11.65
C ALA A 417 10.50 -8.52 12.56
N LYS A 418 11.04 -7.99 13.66
CA LYS A 418 11.80 -8.75 14.68
C LYS A 418 11.00 -9.94 15.21
N SER A 419 9.72 -9.72 15.52
CA SER A 419 8.84 -10.77 16.02
C SER A 419 8.54 -11.85 14.95
N LEU A 420 8.47 -11.48 13.67
CA LEU A 420 8.31 -12.45 12.58
C LEU A 420 9.58 -13.26 12.35
N ILE A 421 10.77 -12.63 12.42
CA ILE A 421 12.05 -13.34 12.39
C ILE A 421 12.12 -14.40 13.49
N GLN A 422 11.73 -14.04 14.72
CA GLN A 422 11.65 -14.99 15.82
C GLN A 422 10.63 -16.10 15.57
N GLN A 423 9.47 -15.77 15.01
CA GLN A 423 8.41 -16.73 14.72
C GLN A 423 8.86 -17.77 13.67
N VAL A 424 9.42 -17.31 12.54
CA VAL A 424 9.93 -18.19 11.48
C VAL A 424 11.09 -19.04 11.98
N TYR A 425 12.01 -18.46 12.76
CA TYR A 425 13.06 -19.22 13.42
C TYR A 425 12.50 -20.33 14.31
N ALA A 426 11.50 -20.04 15.14
CA ALA A 426 10.87 -21.04 16.00
C ALA A 426 10.15 -22.14 15.21
N MET A 427 9.45 -21.78 14.13
CA MET A 427 8.81 -22.74 13.22
C MET A 427 9.83 -23.70 12.60
N GLU A 428 10.95 -23.18 12.11
CA GLU A 428 12.01 -23.99 11.51
C GLU A 428 12.63 -24.95 12.52
N ARG A 429 12.89 -24.46 13.75
CA ARG A 429 13.45 -25.29 14.84
C ARG A 429 12.55 -26.43 15.26
N LEU A 430 11.23 -26.29 15.12
CA LEU A 430 10.26 -27.36 15.39
C LEU A 430 10.21 -28.40 14.26
N ASN A 431 10.55 -28.03 13.03
CA ASN A 431 10.59 -28.94 11.89
C ASN A 431 11.88 -29.79 11.85
N GLU A 432 12.94 -29.36 12.55
CA GLU A 432 14.20 -30.10 12.69
C GLU A 432 14.16 -31.22 13.76
N THR A 433 13.16 -31.19 14.64
CA THR A 433 12.94 -32.19 15.72
C THR A 433 11.89 -33.21 15.35
#